data_AF-A0AA39C5W5-F1
#
_entry.id   AF-A0AA39C5W5-F1
#
_cell.length_a   1.000
_cell.length_b   1.000
_cell.length_c   1.000
_cell.angle_alpha   90.00
_cell.angle_beta   90.00
_cell.angle_gamma   90.00
#
_symmetry.space_group_name_H-M   'P 1'
#
loop_
_entity.id
_entity.type
_entity.pdbx_description
1 polymer ?
#
loop_
_entity_poly.entity_id
_entity_poly.type
_entity_poly.pdbx_seq_one_letter_code
_entity_poly.pdbx_strand_id
1 'polypeptide(L)'
;MADPSSEASSSSSVSETATVTQPIREELEKIEDFIEPDKKRRKLLRQDGKSEQKLEHRLGGILCCAVCLDLPRAAVYQCTNGHLMCAGCFTHVLADARLRDELATCPNCRIEISKTSASRNLAVEKAVSELPAECQYCAKEFPRNSLERHEDSMCEERISSCKYSRIGCPWRGPNHEGPEHEAHCVHPHRTGADVMEALRDIDARTLEERRLYDNVFDLLSYEKITFNDLQMKPYRTDEFVHKLFYETSRFTAFNNQWVVKARINNSQRDPTQSSERDMTYQLILKTKTTYPLPLHYLILKGPFGDMKVQPRIHRFDFTEQDNESPYLPLPLPDTAECNRLLAAKAISFRLIMFLASK
;
A
#
# COMPACT_ATOMS: atom_id res chain seq x y z
N MET A 1 -43.28 -36.53 14.18
CA MET A 1 -44.60 -36.26 14.81
C MET A 1 -44.39 -35.15 15.84
N ALA A 2 -45.19 -34.09 15.93
CA ALA A 2 -46.05 -33.47 14.91
C ALA A 2 -46.33 -32.02 15.35
N ASP A 3 -46.44 -31.11 14.38
CA ASP A 3 -46.99 -29.73 14.48
C ASP A 3 -48.40 -29.75 13.82
N PRO A 4 -49.19 -28.66 13.72
CA PRO A 4 -49.24 -27.39 14.48
C PRO A 4 -50.71 -26.97 14.86
N SER A 5 -50.93 -25.70 15.23
CA SER A 5 -52.22 -24.93 15.25
C SER A 5 -51.92 -23.41 15.44
N SER A 6 -52.52 -22.35 14.85
CA SER A 6 -53.69 -22.11 13.95
C SER A 6 -55.09 -22.21 14.62
N GLU A 7 -56.11 -21.36 14.43
CA GLU A 7 -56.42 -20.17 13.58
C GLU A 7 -57.36 -19.18 14.37
N ALA A 8 -58.17 -18.28 13.76
CA ALA A 8 -57.85 -16.98 13.12
C ALA A 8 -59.18 -16.21 12.79
N SER A 9 -59.11 -14.95 12.27
CA SER A 9 -60.23 -14.14 11.71
C SER A 9 -61.35 -13.70 12.70
N SER A 10 -62.32 -12.79 12.45
CA SER A 10 -62.76 -11.91 11.32
C SER A 10 -63.64 -10.76 11.94
N SER A 11 -63.65 -9.46 11.57
CA SER A 11 -64.00 -8.69 10.34
C SER A 11 -65.49 -8.28 10.12
N SER A 12 -65.75 -6.95 10.16
CA SER A 12 -66.65 -6.10 9.31
C SER A 12 -68.21 -6.20 9.25
N SER A 13 -68.88 -5.05 9.51
CA SER A 13 -70.03 -4.42 8.78
C SER A 13 -70.09 -2.88 9.09
N VAL A 14 -70.64 -1.84 8.42
CA VAL A 14 -71.54 -1.41 7.28
C VAL A 14 -73.04 -1.03 7.51
N SER A 15 -73.43 0.12 6.90
CA SER A 15 -74.79 0.63 6.46
C SER A 15 -75.83 1.13 7.50
N GLU A 16 -76.79 2.06 7.30
CA GLU A 16 -77.08 3.27 6.43
C GLU A 16 -78.45 3.92 6.89
N THR A 17 -79.18 4.93 6.35
CA THR A 17 -79.21 5.81 5.12
C THR A 17 -80.06 7.12 5.34
N ALA A 18 -79.94 8.15 4.46
CA ALA A 18 -80.97 9.16 4.02
C ALA A 18 -81.54 10.23 5.03
N THR A 19 -82.17 11.40 4.67
CA THR A 19 -82.63 12.03 3.38
C THR A 19 -82.85 13.58 3.45
N VAL A 20 -82.43 14.35 2.42
CA VAL A 20 -83.05 15.56 1.74
C VAL A 20 -83.52 16.82 2.56
N THR A 21 -83.18 18.08 2.20
CA THR A 21 -84.00 19.07 1.38
C THR A 21 -83.22 20.41 1.09
N GLN A 22 -83.55 21.15 0.01
CA GLN A 22 -83.17 22.57 -0.29
C GLN A 22 -84.39 23.38 -0.82
N PRO A 23 -84.39 24.74 -0.86
CA PRO A 23 -83.99 25.46 -2.11
C PRO A 23 -83.43 26.92 -2.00
N ILE A 24 -82.39 27.20 -2.81
CA ILE A 24 -82.18 28.36 -3.75
C ILE A 24 -82.68 29.78 -3.38
N ARG A 25 -81.77 30.78 -3.27
CA ARG A 25 -81.68 31.94 -4.21
C ARG A 25 -80.40 32.81 -4.14
N GLU A 26 -80.16 33.46 -5.28
CA GLU A 26 -79.20 34.50 -5.72
C GLU A 26 -79.00 35.69 -4.71
N GLU A 27 -77.96 36.54 -4.77
CA GLU A 27 -77.14 37.01 -5.91
C GLU A 27 -75.74 37.61 -5.50
N LEU A 28 -74.82 37.69 -6.47
CA LEU A 28 -73.56 38.49 -6.61
C LEU A 28 -72.94 39.30 -5.44
N GLU A 29 -71.60 39.20 -5.24
CA GLU A 29 -70.62 40.21 -5.74
C GLU A 29 -69.12 39.88 -5.48
N LYS A 30 -68.26 40.43 -6.36
CA LYS A 30 -66.82 40.76 -6.22
C LYS A 30 -65.80 39.67 -5.81
N ILE A 31 -65.03 39.21 -6.80
CA ILE A 31 -63.68 38.64 -6.66
C ILE A 31 -62.68 39.82 -6.52
N GLU A 32 -61.71 39.72 -5.62
CA GLU A 32 -60.54 40.62 -5.59
C GLU A 32 -59.30 39.88 -6.12
N ASP A 33 -58.60 40.47 -7.09
CA ASP A 33 -57.44 39.87 -7.77
C ASP A 33 -56.20 39.86 -6.86
N PHE A 34 -55.83 38.68 -6.34
CA PHE A 34 -54.57 38.52 -5.62
C PHE A 34 -53.39 38.36 -6.59
N ILE A 35 -52.84 39.49 -7.04
CA ILE A 35 -51.76 39.56 -8.03
C ILE A 35 -50.51 38.78 -7.55
N GLU A 36 -50.18 37.67 -8.23
CA GLU A 36 -48.98 36.88 -7.94
C GLU A 36 -47.71 37.74 -8.22
N PRO A 37 -46.79 37.89 -7.25
CA PRO A 37 -45.64 38.78 -7.43
C PRO A 37 -44.65 38.24 -8.48
N ASP A 38 -44.28 39.13 -9.40
CA ASP A 38 -43.60 38.79 -10.64
C ASP A 38 -42.30 37.99 -10.46
N LYS A 39 -42.17 36.89 -11.19
CA LYS A 39 -41.05 35.93 -11.08
C LYS A 39 -39.79 36.52 -11.70
N LYS A 40 -39.11 37.40 -10.95
CA LYS A 40 -37.80 37.99 -11.28
C LYS A 40 -36.80 36.91 -11.72
N ARG A 41 -36.69 36.70 -13.04
CA ARG A 41 -35.67 35.89 -13.69
C ARG A 41 -34.29 36.47 -13.38
N ARG A 42 -33.69 36.00 -12.28
CA ARG A 42 -32.33 36.33 -11.89
C ARG A 42 -31.39 35.84 -13.00
N LYS A 43 -30.87 36.76 -13.82
CA LYS A 43 -29.86 36.44 -14.83
C LYS A 43 -28.67 35.79 -14.11
N LEU A 44 -28.52 34.48 -14.28
CA LEU A 44 -27.29 33.77 -13.93
C LEU A 44 -26.22 34.20 -14.94
N LEU A 45 -25.51 35.28 -14.60
CA LEU A 45 -24.19 35.53 -15.15
C LEU A 45 -23.31 34.36 -14.69
N ARG A 46 -22.94 33.48 -15.63
CA ARG A 46 -22.07 32.33 -15.35
C ARG A 46 -20.77 32.84 -14.73
N GLN A 47 -20.55 32.44 -13.48
CA GLN A 47 -19.31 32.66 -12.74
C GLN A 47 -18.73 31.30 -12.28
N ASP A 48 -19.24 30.22 -12.91
CA ASP A 48 -19.20 28.82 -12.52
C ASP A 48 -17.84 28.42 -11.90
N GLY A 49 -16.75 28.53 -12.67
CA GLY A 49 -15.41 28.14 -12.24
C GLY A 49 -14.81 28.91 -11.04
N LYS A 50 -15.23 30.15 -10.74
CA LYS A 50 -14.73 30.90 -9.56
C LYS A 50 -15.40 30.53 -8.25
N SER A 51 -16.47 29.74 -8.31
CA SER A 51 -17.12 29.10 -7.16
C SER A 51 -16.61 27.68 -6.93
N GLU A 52 -16.38 26.92 -8.00
CA GLU A 52 -16.02 25.50 -7.95
C GLU A 52 -14.60 25.30 -7.39
N GLN A 53 -13.60 26.04 -7.90
CA GLN A 53 -12.23 26.06 -7.35
C GLN A 53 -12.18 26.38 -5.84
N LYS A 54 -13.10 27.21 -5.34
CA LYS A 54 -13.20 27.54 -3.90
C LYS A 54 -13.83 26.42 -3.07
N LEU A 55 -14.62 25.55 -3.68
CA LEU A 55 -15.15 24.35 -3.02
C LEU A 55 -14.09 23.25 -3.02
N GLU A 56 -13.44 22.98 -4.16
CA GLU A 56 -12.36 22.00 -4.32
C GLU A 56 -11.21 22.24 -3.34
N HIS A 57 -10.70 23.47 -3.25
CA HIS A 57 -9.63 23.82 -2.30
C HIS A 57 -10.06 23.62 -0.83
N ARG A 58 -11.33 23.91 -0.49
CA ARG A 58 -11.88 23.69 0.86
C ARG A 58 -12.09 22.21 1.17
N LEU A 59 -12.54 21.43 0.20
CA LEU A 59 -12.63 19.97 0.31
C LEU A 59 -11.23 19.37 0.48
N GLY A 60 -10.23 19.92 -0.22
CA GLY A 60 -8.82 19.58 -0.05
C GLY A 60 -8.41 19.55 1.42
N GLY A 61 -8.50 20.69 2.11
CA GLY A 61 -8.15 20.79 3.53
C GLY A 61 -9.00 19.95 4.49
N ILE A 62 -10.25 19.60 4.13
CA ILE A 62 -11.13 18.74 4.95
C ILE A 62 -10.79 17.25 4.77
N LEU A 63 -10.34 16.84 3.58
CA LEU A 63 -10.04 15.45 3.23
C LEU A 63 -8.56 15.06 3.43
N CYS A 64 -7.73 15.99 3.90
CA CYS A 64 -6.34 15.72 4.28
C CYS A 64 -6.23 14.67 5.40
N CYS A 65 -5.12 13.94 5.39
CA CYS A 65 -4.75 13.05 6.49
C CYS A 65 -4.44 13.86 7.75
N ALA A 66 -5.07 13.53 8.88
CA ALA A 66 -4.89 14.21 10.15
C ALA A 66 -3.51 14.00 10.83
N VAL A 67 -2.52 13.46 10.11
CA VAL A 67 -1.16 13.19 10.61
C VAL A 67 -0.10 13.89 9.74
N CYS A 68 -0.09 13.68 8.42
CA CYS A 68 0.84 14.38 7.52
C CYS A 68 0.26 15.68 6.93
N LEU A 69 -1.04 15.96 7.14
CA LEU A 69 -1.78 17.12 6.63
C LEU A 69 -1.90 17.20 5.10
N ASP A 70 -1.42 16.18 4.36
CA ASP A 70 -1.58 16.04 2.91
C ASP A 70 -2.88 15.34 2.49
N LEU A 71 -3.31 15.61 1.25
CA LEU A 71 -4.31 14.81 0.57
C LEU A 71 -3.79 13.40 0.23
N PRO A 72 -4.49 12.33 0.66
CA PRO A 72 -4.04 10.95 0.49
C PRO A 72 -3.94 10.52 -0.99
N ARG A 73 -2.82 9.90 -1.37
CA ARG A 73 -2.58 9.31 -2.71
C ARG A 73 -3.06 7.85 -2.86
N ALA A 74 -3.57 7.24 -1.80
CA ALA A 74 -3.90 5.82 -1.72
C ALA A 74 -5.04 5.59 -0.71
N ALA A 75 -5.21 4.37 -0.22
CA ALA A 75 -6.29 4.01 0.70
C ALA A 75 -6.36 4.93 1.95
N VAL A 76 -7.59 5.22 2.39
CA VAL A 76 -7.87 6.11 3.52
C VAL A 76 -8.58 5.34 4.62
N TYR A 77 -8.04 5.42 5.82
CA TYR A 77 -8.59 4.81 7.02
C TYR A 77 -9.28 5.86 7.89
N GLN A 78 -10.43 5.51 8.44
CA GLN A 78 -11.23 6.36 9.30
C GLN A 78 -11.36 5.70 10.68
N CYS A 79 -11.05 6.44 11.75
CA CYS A 79 -11.36 5.97 13.10
C CYS A 79 -12.88 6.00 13.35
N THR A 80 -13.38 5.27 14.35
CA THR A 80 -14.80 5.26 14.73
C THR A 80 -15.40 6.64 15.01
N ASN A 81 -14.60 7.60 15.47
CA ASN A 81 -14.99 9.00 15.68
C ASN A 81 -14.80 9.92 14.44
N GLY A 82 -14.55 9.35 13.26
CA GLY A 82 -14.60 10.07 11.98
C GLY A 82 -13.28 10.62 11.42
N HIS A 83 -12.20 10.72 12.20
CA HIS A 83 -10.91 11.27 11.74
C HIS A 83 -10.23 10.40 10.67
N LEU A 84 -9.65 11.07 9.65
CA LEU A 84 -9.06 10.46 8.46
C LEU A 84 -7.54 10.31 8.54
N MET A 85 -7.02 9.16 8.11
CA MET A 85 -5.59 8.85 8.04
C MET A 85 -5.27 8.19 6.69
N CYS A 86 -4.22 8.63 6.00
CA CYS A 86 -3.74 7.92 4.82
C CYS A 86 -3.13 6.56 5.22
N ALA A 87 -3.10 5.60 4.30
CA ALA A 87 -2.56 4.25 4.56
C ALA A 87 -1.13 4.26 5.14
N GLY A 88 -0.28 5.20 4.72
CA GLY A 88 1.08 5.37 5.25
C GLY A 88 1.07 5.74 6.73
N CYS A 89 0.46 6.86 7.09
CA CYS A 89 0.38 7.34 8.47
C CYS A 89 -0.38 6.39 9.40
N PHE A 90 -1.48 5.78 8.92
CA PHE A 90 -2.19 4.74 9.69
C PHE A 90 -1.29 3.55 9.99
N THR A 91 -0.53 3.07 8.99
CA THR A 91 0.45 1.99 9.16
C THR A 91 1.57 2.39 10.13
N HIS A 92 2.07 3.63 10.04
CA HIS A 92 3.10 4.15 10.94
C HIS A 92 2.62 4.19 12.40
N VAL A 93 1.41 4.70 12.69
CA VAL A 93 0.86 4.74 14.05
C VAL A 93 0.67 3.32 14.64
N LEU A 94 0.26 2.34 13.82
CA LEU A 94 0.19 0.93 14.24
C LEU A 94 1.57 0.31 14.52
N ALA A 95 2.59 0.66 13.72
CA ALA A 95 3.97 0.20 13.92
C ALA A 95 4.63 0.84 15.15
N ASP A 96 4.37 2.12 15.39
CA ASP A 96 4.80 2.89 16.55
C ASP A 96 4.31 2.29 17.87
N ALA A 97 3.00 2.05 17.97
CA ALA A 97 2.39 1.45 19.14
C ALA A 97 2.93 0.03 19.39
N ARG A 98 3.16 -0.75 18.32
CA ARG A 98 3.83 -2.06 18.41
C ARG A 98 5.23 -1.97 19.03
N LEU A 99 6.01 -0.95 18.67
CA LEU A 99 7.37 -0.75 19.21
C LEU A 99 7.34 -0.31 20.68
N ARG A 100 6.38 0.54 21.09
CA ARG A 100 6.22 1.00 22.49
C ARG A 100 5.49 0.03 23.43
N ASP A 101 4.89 -1.02 22.87
CA ASP A 101 3.94 -1.92 23.55
C ASP A 101 2.67 -1.22 24.07
N GLU A 102 2.20 -0.25 23.29
CA GLU A 102 0.98 0.50 23.54
C GLU A 102 -0.17 0.00 22.65
N LEU A 103 -1.40 0.31 23.05
CA LEU A 103 -2.53 0.27 22.12
C LEU A 103 -2.42 1.47 21.17
N ALA A 104 -2.55 1.22 19.86
CA ALA A 104 -2.55 2.29 18.88
C ALA A 104 -3.82 3.14 19.04
N THR A 105 -3.67 4.46 19.07
CA THR A 105 -4.79 5.40 19.26
C THR A 105 -4.81 6.45 18.15
N CYS A 106 -6.00 6.97 17.84
CA CYS A 106 -6.18 8.05 16.89
C CYS A 106 -5.50 9.34 17.42
N PRO A 107 -4.55 9.96 16.69
CA PRO A 107 -3.81 11.14 17.19
C PRO A 107 -4.70 12.31 17.63
N ASN A 108 -5.86 12.51 16.98
CA ASN A 108 -6.77 13.62 17.26
C ASN A 108 -7.67 13.38 18.49
N CYS A 109 -8.27 12.19 18.61
CA CYS A 109 -9.31 11.91 19.62
C CYS A 109 -9.00 10.73 20.55
N ARG A 110 -7.80 10.16 20.47
CA ARG A 110 -7.24 9.11 21.35
C ARG A 110 -8.04 7.81 21.49
N ILE A 111 -9.08 7.61 20.68
CA ILE A 111 -9.80 6.34 20.61
C ILE A 111 -8.91 5.24 20.01
N GLU A 112 -9.06 4.00 20.47
CA GLU A 112 -8.26 2.87 19.99
C GLU A 112 -8.49 2.60 18.50
N ILE A 113 -7.41 2.43 17.74
CA ILE A 113 -7.43 2.12 16.31
C ILE A 113 -6.66 0.83 16.02
N SER A 114 -7.21 0.01 15.14
CA SER A 114 -6.63 -1.26 14.70
C SER A 114 -7.03 -1.53 13.26
N LYS A 115 -6.37 -2.50 12.61
CA LYS A 115 -6.77 -2.99 11.26
C LYS A 115 -8.20 -3.57 11.20
N THR A 116 -8.89 -3.68 12.34
CA THR A 116 -10.28 -4.17 12.46
C THR A 116 -11.28 -3.14 13.00
N SER A 117 -10.82 -2.08 13.70
CA SER A 117 -11.70 -1.01 14.22
C SER A 117 -11.68 0.27 13.39
N ALA A 118 -10.64 0.51 12.58
CA ALA A 118 -10.63 1.58 11.59
C ALA A 118 -11.20 1.07 10.25
N SER A 119 -12.19 1.77 9.69
CA SER A 119 -12.81 1.43 8.41
C SER A 119 -12.04 2.05 7.24
N ARG A 120 -12.06 1.42 6.06
CA ARG A 120 -11.52 2.01 4.83
C ARG A 120 -12.59 2.86 4.15
N ASN A 121 -12.36 4.17 4.02
CA ASN A 121 -13.34 5.11 3.48
C ASN A 121 -13.18 5.30 1.96
N LEU A 122 -13.81 4.40 1.19
CA LEU A 122 -13.83 4.43 -0.28
C LEU A 122 -14.52 5.67 -0.86
N ALA A 123 -15.36 6.39 -0.09
CA ALA A 123 -15.99 7.62 -0.57
C ALA A 123 -15.01 8.79 -0.54
N VAL A 124 -14.19 8.90 0.52
CA VAL A 124 -13.08 9.86 0.60
C VAL A 124 -12.02 9.55 -0.46
N GLU A 125 -11.66 8.28 -0.66
CA GLU A 125 -10.71 7.89 -1.72
C GLU A 125 -11.16 8.38 -3.11
N LYS A 126 -12.44 8.19 -3.45
CA LYS A 126 -13.01 8.71 -4.70
C LYS A 126 -13.09 10.24 -4.74
N ALA A 127 -13.51 10.88 -3.64
CA ALA A 127 -13.58 12.33 -3.60
C ALA A 127 -12.20 12.97 -3.80
N VAL A 128 -11.14 12.41 -3.20
CA VAL A 128 -9.76 12.87 -3.37
C VAL A 128 -9.20 12.51 -4.75
N SER A 129 -9.66 11.44 -5.41
CA SER A 129 -9.20 11.08 -6.75
C SER A 129 -9.70 12.03 -7.84
N GLU A 130 -10.82 12.73 -7.63
CA GLU A 130 -11.32 13.75 -8.56
C GLU A 130 -10.76 15.16 -8.29
N LEU A 131 -10.19 15.42 -7.10
CA LEU A 131 -9.60 16.74 -6.79
C LEU A 131 -8.42 17.06 -7.73
N PRO A 132 -8.19 18.34 -8.05
CA PRO A 132 -7.06 18.75 -8.87
C PRO A 132 -5.71 18.48 -8.19
N ALA A 133 -4.69 18.32 -9.03
CA ALA A 133 -3.29 18.39 -8.69
C ALA A 133 -2.48 18.85 -9.92
N GLU A 134 -1.42 19.61 -9.68
CA GLU A 134 -0.51 20.10 -10.72
C GLU A 134 0.43 18.99 -11.20
N CYS A 135 0.68 18.95 -12.51
CA CYS A 135 1.69 18.09 -13.13
C CYS A 135 3.11 18.58 -12.82
N GLN A 136 3.96 17.68 -12.32
CA GLN A 136 5.33 17.98 -11.90
C GLN A 136 6.24 18.51 -13.02
N TYR A 137 5.86 18.28 -14.29
CA TYR A 137 6.63 18.71 -15.46
C TYR A 137 6.07 19.97 -16.13
N CYS A 138 4.74 20.09 -16.27
CA CYS A 138 4.11 21.17 -17.06
C CYS A 138 3.24 22.14 -16.24
N ALA A 139 3.13 21.95 -14.92
CA ALA A 139 2.35 22.78 -13.98
C ALA A 139 0.85 22.97 -14.30
N LYS A 140 0.30 22.20 -15.25
CA LYS A 140 -1.15 22.19 -15.56
C LYS A 140 -1.88 21.32 -14.53
N GLU A 141 -3.07 21.75 -14.11
CA GLU A 141 -3.93 20.99 -13.20
C GLU A 141 -4.65 19.82 -13.92
N PHE A 142 -4.67 18.65 -13.30
CA PHE A 142 -5.47 17.49 -13.72
C PHE A 142 -6.14 16.82 -12.51
N PRO A 143 -7.27 16.11 -12.68
CA PRO A 143 -7.82 15.23 -11.66
C PRO A 143 -6.79 14.17 -11.26
N ARG A 144 -6.59 13.95 -9.96
CA ARG A 144 -5.57 13.06 -9.39
C ARG A 144 -5.62 11.62 -9.95
N ASN A 145 -6.80 11.11 -10.29
CA ASN A 145 -7.00 9.80 -10.93
C ASN A 145 -6.36 9.66 -12.33
N SER A 146 -6.02 10.77 -12.97
CA SER A 146 -5.54 10.85 -14.36
C SER A 146 -4.11 11.37 -14.47
N LEU A 147 -3.60 11.99 -13.40
CA LEU A 147 -2.31 12.68 -13.36
C LEU A 147 -1.13 11.75 -13.65
N GLU A 148 -1.09 10.57 -13.04
CA GLU A 148 -0.05 9.55 -13.26
C GLU A 148 0.03 9.16 -14.76
N ARG A 149 -1.12 8.88 -15.38
CA ARG A 149 -1.20 8.58 -16.82
C ARG A 149 -0.76 9.77 -17.69
N HIS A 150 -1.06 11.01 -17.27
CA HIS A 150 -0.59 12.21 -17.96
C HIS A 150 0.94 12.30 -17.89
N GLU A 151 1.50 12.27 -16.69
CA GLU A 151 2.94 12.38 -16.44
C GLU A 151 3.76 11.29 -17.14
N ASP A 152 3.30 10.04 -17.12
CA ASP A 152 3.98 8.91 -17.77
C ASP A 152 3.95 8.98 -19.30
N SER A 153 2.81 9.37 -19.90
CA SER A 153 2.53 9.06 -21.32
C SER A 153 1.96 10.18 -22.18
N MET A 154 1.40 11.25 -21.59
CA MET A 154 0.70 12.32 -22.34
C MET A 154 1.31 13.70 -22.15
N CYS A 155 2.25 13.87 -21.22
CA CYS A 155 2.90 15.13 -20.95
C CYS A 155 4.04 15.38 -21.93
N GLU A 156 4.02 16.54 -22.59
CA GLU A 156 5.06 16.99 -23.53
C GLU A 156 6.36 17.37 -22.81
N GLU A 157 6.27 17.74 -21.52
CA GLU A 157 7.39 18.16 -20.67
C GLU A 157 8.04 17.01 -19.88
N ARG A 158 7.46 15.79 -19.93
CA ARG A 158 8.03 14.64 -19.20
C ARG A 158 9.44 14.31 -19.70
N ILE A 159 10.32 13.88 -18.79
CA ILE A 159 11.69 13.50 -19.14
C ILE A 159 11.69 12.16 -19.86
N SER A 160 11.83 12.21 -21.19
CA SER A 160 11.97 11.06 -22.07
C SER A 160 13.44 10.63 -22.23
N SER A 161 13.69 9.60 -23.04
CA SER A 161 15.03 9.18 -23.47
C SER A 161 15.00 8.79 -24.94
N CYS A 162 16.07 9.08 -25.68
CA CYS A 162 16.17 8.80 -27.11
C CYS A 162 15.96 7.31 -27.41
N LYS A 163 15.28 6.95 -28.51
CA LYS A 163 15.16 5.54 -28.98
C LYS A 163 16.52 4.85 -29.19
N TYR A 164 17.57 5.62 -29.48
CA TYR A 164 18.95 5.17 -29.63
C TYR A 164 19.72 5.03 -28.30
N SER A 165 19.06 5.18 -27.15
CA SER A 165 19.63 4.84 -25.83
C SER A 165 20.15 3.41 -25.75
N ARG A 166 19.50 2.48 -26.45
CA ARG A 166 19.94 1.06 -26.60
C ARG A 166 21.29 0.89 -27.31
N ILE A 167 21.77 1.90 -28.03
CA ILE A 167 23.11 1.97 -28.64
C ILE A 167 23.95 3.11 -28.01
N GLY A 168 23.73 3.36 -26.72
CA GLY A 168 24.54 4.24 -25.91
C GLY A 168 24.22 5.73 -25.98
N CYS A 169 23.11 6.15 -26.59
CA CYS A 169 22.75 7.57 -26.56
C CYS A 169 22.37 8.00 -25.13
N PRO A 170 23.10 8.95 -24.51
CA PRO A 170 22.84 9.37 -23.13
C PRO A 170 21.72 10.42 -23.01
N TRP A 171 21.15 10.87 -24.13
CA TRP A 171 20.20 11.99 -24.13
C TRP A 171 18.91 11.65 -23.36
N ARG A 172 18.58 12.54 -22.43
CA ARG A 172 17.32 12.63 -21.72
C ARG A 172 16.90 14.10 -21.66
N GLY A 173 15.64 14.38 -21.95
CA GLY A 173 15.09 15.73 -22.01
C GLY A 173 13.57 15.71 -22.18
N PRO A 174 12.91 16.89 -22.25
CA PRO A 174 11.49 17.02 -22.52
C PRO A 174 11.05 16.17 -23.71
N ASN A 175 9.88 15.54 -23.62
CA ASN A 175 9.37 14.68 -24.68
C ASN A 175 9.13 15.43 -26.00
N HIS A 176 8.84 16.74 -25.95
CA HIS A 176 8.71 17.57 -27.14
C HIS A 176 10.04 17.79 -27.90
N GLU A 177 11.19 17.79 -27.22
CA GLU A 177 12.52 17.86 -27.85
C GLU A 177 12.97 16.53 -28.47
N GLY A 178 12.39 15.42 -28.03
CA GLY A 178 12.78 14.05 -28.44
C GLY A 178 12.86 13.84 -29.96
N PRO A 179 11.84 14.24 -30.75
CA PRO A 179 11.88 14.13 -32.21
C PRO A 179 13.01 14.94 -32.87
N GLU A 180 13.31 16.14 -32.36
CA GLU A 180 14.39 16.99 -32.89
C GLU A 180 15.77 16.42 -32.56
N HIS A 181 15.96 15.94 -31.32
CA HIS A 181 17.17 15.20 -30.95
C HIS A 181 17.34 13.93 -31.80
N GLU A 182 16.26 13.18 -32.04
CA GLU A 182 16.32 11.94 -32.81
C GLU A 182 16.63 12.15 -34.30
N ALA A 183 16.24 13.29 -34.88
CA ALA A 183 16.61 13.67 -36.24
C ALA A 183 18.10 14.02 -36.38
N HIS A 184 18.72 14.55 -35.31
CA HIS A 184 20.13 14.98 -35.28
C HIS A 184 21.03 14.05 -34.44
N CYS A 185 20.54 12.85 -34.08
CA CYS A 185 21.27 11.96 -33.19
C CYS A 185 22.49 11.39 -33.89
N VAL A 186 23.67 11.51 -33.29
CA VAL A 186 24.93 10.97 -33.85
C VAL A 186 25.09 9.46 -33.67
N HIS A 187 24.36 8.85 -32.72
CA HIS A 187 24.54 7.44 -32.35
C HIS A 187 24.20 6.41 -33.46
N PRO A 188 23.18 6.60 -34.31
CA PRO A 188 22.93 5.77 -35.50
C PRO A 188 24.08 5.75 -36.52
N HIS A 189 24.98 6.73 -36.47
CA HIS A 189 26.10 6.91 -37.39
C HIS A 189 27.47 6.68 -36.73
N ARG A 190 27.51 6.28 -35.45
CA ARG A 190 28.75 5.86 -34.78
C ARG A 190 29.28 4.55 -35.37
N THR A 191 30.57 4.29 -35.16
CA THR A 191 31.19 3.05 -35.61
C THR A 191 30.73 1.86 -34.77
N GLY A 192 30.88 0.65 -35.30
CA GLY A 192 30.63 -0.58 -34.54
C GLY A 192 31.47 -0.67 -33.27
N ALA A 193 32.68 -0.07 -33.24
CA ALA A 193 33.53 -0.06 -32.05
C ALA A 193 32.92 0.78 -30.91
N ASP A 194 32.44 1.99 -31.21
CA ASP A 194 31.80 2.87 -30.23
C ASP A 194 30.51 2.26 -29.66
N VAL A 195 29.73 1.60 -30.52
CA VAL A 195 28.49 0.93 -30.13
C VAL A 195 28.79 -0.31 -29.28
N MET A 196 29.82 -1.09 -29.62
CA MET A 196 30.29 -2.24 -28.81
C MET A 196 30.91 -1.81 -27.47
N GLU A 197 31.30 -0.56 -27.28
CA GLU A 197 31.65 -0.03 -25.96
C GLU A 197 30.41 0.23 -25.11
N ALA A 198 29.45 1.00 -25.63
CA ALA A 198 28.20 1.26 -24.92
C ALA A 198 27.39 -0.02 -24.63
N LEU A 199 27.44 -1.01 -25.53
CA LEU A 199 26.81 -2.32 -25.32
C LEU A 199 27.50 -3.11 -24.22
N ARG A 200 28.84 -3.12 -24.11
CA ARG A 200 29.55 -3.78 -22.99
C ARG A 200 29.08 -3.27 -21.63
N ASP A 201 28.83 -1.98 -21.49
CA ASP A 201 28.30 -1.37 -20.25
C ASP A 201 26.84 -1.77 -19.98
N ILE A 202 26.01 -1.92 -21.03
CA ILE A 202 24.63 -2.40 -20.92
C ILE A 202 24.61 -3.88 -20.53
N ASP A 203 25.36 -4.71 -21.24
CA ASP A 203 25.51 -6.14 -21.01
C ASP A 203 26.08 -6.43 -19.62
N ALA A 204 27.04 -5.64 -19.14
CA ALA A 204 27.58 -5.76 -17.78
C ALA A 204 26.50 -5.54 -16.71
N ARG A 205 25.63 -4.53 -16.88
CA ARG A 205 24.50 -4.27 -15.96
C ARG A 205 23.44 -5.38 -16.06
N THR A 206 23.07 -5.80 -17.27
CA THR A 206 22.11 -6.89 -17.46
C THR A 206 22.66 -8.24 -16.98
N LEU A 207 23.98 -8.46 -17.01
CA LEU A 207 24.63 -9.61 -16.39
C LEU A 207 24.58 -9.51 -14.86
N GLU A 208 24.85 -8.33 -14.28
CA GLU A 208 24.71 -8.08 -12.83
C GLU A 208 23.29 -8.40 -12.33
N GLU A 209 22.26 -7.97 -13.08
CA GLU A 209 20.85 -8.28 -12.82
C GLU A 209 20.55 -9.78 -12.97
N ARG A 210 21.13 -10.45 -13.98
CA ARG A 210 20.93 -11.89 -14.23
C ARG A 210 21.65 -12.80 -13.23
N ARG A 211 22.81 -12.40 -12.70
CA ARG A 211 23.58 -13.18 -11.69
C ARG A 211 22.70 -13.70 -10.57
N LEU A 212 21.73 -12.93 -10.09
CA LEU A 212 20.81 -13.37 -9.04
C LEU A 212 19.94 -14.56 -9.48
N TYR A 213 19.43 -14.53 -10.71
CA TYR A 213 18.65 -15.62 -11.29
C TYR A 213 19.54 -16.83 -11.59
N ASP A 214 20.71 -16.62 -12.19
CA ASP A 214 21.65 -17.69 -12.53
C ASP A 214 22.09 -18.45 -11.26
N ASN A 215 22.48 -17.75 -10.19
CA ASN A 215 22.78 -18.37 -8.89
C ASN A 215 21.57 -19.10 -8.26
N VAL A 216 20.33 -18.63 -8.49
CA VAL A 216 19.12 -19.37 -8.04
C VAL A 216 18.91 -20.64 -8.87
N PHE A 217 19.17 -20.62 -10.18
CA PHE A 217 19.10 -21.81 -11.03
C PHE A 217 20.18 -22.85 -10.66
N ASP A 218 21.41 -22.41 -10.37
CA ASP A 218 22.47 -23.29 -9.87
C ASP A 218 22.09 -23.93 -8.52
N LEU A 219 21.52 -23.16 -7.59
CA LEU A 219 21.03 -23.72 -6.32
C LEU A 219 19.85 -24.68 -6.51
N LEU A 220 18.99 -24.46 -7.51
CA LEU A 220 17.91 -25.39 -7.88
C LEU A 220 18.42 -26.73 -8.46
N SER A 221 19.72 -26.86 -8.76
CA SER A 221 20.33 -28.15 -9.13
C SER A 221 20.66 -29.04 -7.93
N TYR A 222 20.55 -28.55 -6.69
CA TYR A 222 20.89 -29.32 -5.49
C TYR A 222 19.85 -30.40 -5.21
N GLU A 223 20.29 -31.61 -4.83
CA GLU A 223 19.39 -32.72 -4.45
C GLU A 223 18.50 -32.36 -3.24
N LYS A 224 19.03 -31.55 -2.32
CA LYS A 224 18.43 -31.31 -1.00
C LYS A 224 17.94 -29.86 -0.88
N ILE A 225 16.70 -29.63 -1.27
CA ILE A 225 15.99 -28.34 -1.21
C ILE A 225 14.76 -28.46 -0.32
N THR A 226 14.45 -27.42 0.47
CA THR A 226 13.15 -27.30 1.17
C THR A 226 12.54 -25.92 1.00
N PHE A 227 11.21 -25.90 0.87
CA PHE A 227 10.41 -24.68 0.71
C PHE A 227 9.48 -24.60 1.92
N ASN A 228 9.72 -23.65 2.81
CA ASN A 228 9.01 -23.52 4.08
C ASN A 228 8.19 -22.22 4.07
N ASP A 229 6.87 -22.34 4.00
CA ASP A 229 5.97 -21.19 4.16
C ASP A 229 5.75 -20.95 5.66
N LEU A 230 6.41 -19.90 6.16
CA LEU A 230 6.56 -19.63 7.58
C LEU A 230 5.82 -18.35 7.99
N GLN A 231 5.48 -18.29 9.27
CA GLN A 231 4.93 -17.10 9.91
C GLN A 231 5.73 -16.81 11.18
N MET A 232 6.36 -15.63 11.24
CA MET A 232 6.98 -15.12 12.47
C MET A 232 6.00 -14.26 13.25
N LYS A 233 5.93 -14.45 14.57
CA LYS A 233 5.02 -13.75 15.49
C LYS A 233 5.83 -12.88 16.45
N PRO A 234 5.34 -11.67 16.81
CA PRO A 234 6.03 -10.80 17.73
C PRO A 234 6.02 -11.38 19.16
N TYR A 235 7.14 -11.23 19.86
CA TYR A 235 7.30 -11.51 21.28
C TYR A 235 8.28 -10.49 21.91
N ARG A 236 8.37 -10.44 23.24
CA ARG A 236 9.30 -9.55 23.95
C ARG A 236 10.10 -10.30 25.01
N THR A 237 11.20 -9.69 25.44
CA THR A 237 12.03 -10.18 26.55
C THR A 237 11.61 -9.53 27.88
N ASP A 238 11.71 -10.27 28.98
CA ASP A 238 11.50 -9.78 30.36
C ASP A 238 12.67 -8.91 30.87
N GLU A 239 13.31 -8.16 29.98
CA GLU A 239 14.32 -7.16 30.31
C GLU A 239 13.65 -5.84 30.75
N PHE A 240 14.35 -5.05 31.57
CA PHE A 240 13.90 -3.71 32.01
C PHE A 240 13.57 -2.74 30.85
N VAL A 241 14.07 -3.02 29.64
CA VAL A 241 13.58 -2.45 28.39
C VAL A 241 13.12 -3.60 27.49
N HIS A 242 11.81 -3.81 27.38
CA HIS A 242 11.21 -4.91 26.63
C HIS A 242 11.52 -4.81 25.13
N LYS A 243 12.50 -5.60 24.65
CA LYS A 243 12.89 -5.60 23.23
C LYS A 243 11.87 -6.37 22.40
N LEU A 244 11.38 -5.75 21.33
CA LEU A 244 10.56 -6.43 20.33
C LEU A 244 11.41 -7.34 19.44
N PHE A 245 11.08 -8.63 19.47
CA PHE A 245 11.58 -9.64 18.55
C PHE A 245 10.42 -10.30 17.80
N TYR A 246 10.72 -10.98 16.70
CA TYR A 246 9.79 -11.85 16.00
C TYR A 246 10.40 -13.25 15.91
N GLU A 247 9.62 -14.30 16.13
CA GLU A 247 10.09 -15.70 16.01
C GLU A 247 9.07 -16.57 15.27
N THR A 248 9.52 -17.50 14.44
CA THR A 248 8.66 -18.55 13.87
C THR A 248 8.42 -19.66 14.88
N SER A 249 7.30 -20.38 14.75
CA SER A 249 7.24 -21.75 15.28
C SER A 249 8.44 -22.57 14.80
N ARG A 250 8.86 -23.57 15.58
CA ARG A 250 9.86 -24.54 15.12
C ARG A 250 9.36 -25.25 13.87
N PHE A 251 10.23 -25.41 12.88
CA PHE A 251 9.93 -26.11 11.63
C PHE A 251 11.02 -27.14 11.30
N THR A 252 10.67 -28.12 10.47
CA THR A 252 11.53 -29.26 10.13
C THR A 252 12.08 -29.11 8.72
N ALA A 253 13.40 -29.09 8.57
CA ALA A 253 14.08 -29.14 7.27
C ALA A 253 15.35 -29.97 7.39
N PHE A 254 15.67 -30.79 6.38
CA PHE A 254 16.86 -31.67 6.36
C PHE A 254 17.02 -32.53 7.63
N ASN A 255 15.92 -33.10 8.12
CA ASN A 255 15.83 -33.88 9.38
C ASN A 255 16.24 -33.12 10.66
N ASN A 256 16.38 -31.80 10.58
CA ASN A 256 16.76 -30.92 11.69
C ASN A 256 15.60 -29.96 12.05
N GLN A 257 15.59 -29.51 13.31
CA GLN A 257 14.67 -28.47 13.80
C GLN A 257 15.30 -27.10 13.65
N TRP A 258 14.54 -26.15 13.11
CA TRP A 258 14.98 -24.79 12.81
C TRP A 258 13.98 -23.75 13.34
N VAL A 259 14.49 -22.54 13.52
CA VAL A 259 13.73 -21.33 13.88
C VAL A 259 14.29 -20.16 13.08
N VAL A 260 13.42 -19.29 12.56
CA VAL A 260 13.83 -17.96 12.11
C VAL A 260 13.45 -16.94 13.18
N LYS A 261 14.43 -16.16 13.62
CA LYS A 261 14.28 -15.05 14.57
C LYS A 261 14.61 -13.73 13.89
N ALA A 262 13.87 -12.67 14.17
CA ALA A 262 14.13 -11.33 13.64
C ALA A 262 14.05 -10.25 14.72
N ARG A 263 14.73 -9.12 14.48
CA ARG A 263 14.79 -7.93 15.35
C ARG A 263 14.71 -6.65 14.51
N ILE A 264 14.23 -5.59 15.14
CA ILE A 264 14.02 -4.27 14.51
C ILE A 264 15.18 -3.34 14.86
N ASN A 265 15.62 -2.50 13.93
CA ASN A 265 16.67 -1.50 14.10
C ASN A 265 17.91 -2.06 14.82
N ASN A 266 18.35 -3.25 14.43
CA ASN A 266 19.45 -4.01 15.05
C ASN A 266 19.39 -4.15 16.61
N SER A 267 18.19 -4.06 17.23
CA SER A 267 17.97 -3.92 18.69
C SER A 267 18.60 -2.66 19.32
N GLN A 268 18.52 -1.52 18.62
CA GLN A 268 18.75 -0.18 19.20
C GLN A 268 17.94 0.06 20.48
N ARG A 269 18.48 0.88 21.38
CA ARG A 269 17.92 1.15 22.73
C ARG A 269 16.56 1.86 22.69
N ASP A 270 16.33 2.69 21.67
CA ASP A 270 15.05 3.34 21.41
C ASP A 270 14.78 3.35 19.89
N PRO A 271 14.01 2.37 19.36
CA PRO A 271 13.67 2.30 17.94
C PRO A 271 12.55 3.28 17.54
N THR A 272 12.11 4.17 18.44
CA THR A 272 10.98 5.10 18.19
C THR A 272 11.44 6.51 17.84
N GLN A 273 12.68 6.87 18.15
CA GLN A 273 13.30 8.16 17.77
C GLN A 273 13.60 8.28 16.27
N SER A 274 13.49 7.19 15.50
CA SER A 274 13.59 7.22 14.03
C SER A 274 12.30 6.72 13.38
N SER A 275 11.92 7.39 12.30
CA SER A 275 10.94 6.88 11.32
C SER A 275 11.58 5.84 10.39
N GLU A 276 12.89 5.89 10.16
CA GLU A 276 13.65 4.89 9.40
C GLU A 276 13.76 3.59 10.19
N ARG A 277 13.34 2.49 9.54
CA ARG A 277 13.19 1.18 10.21
C ARG A 277 13.72 0.05 9.34
N ASP A 278 14.69 -0.68 9.88
CA ASP A 278 15.22 -1.91 9.32
C ASP A 278 14.76 -3.13 10.11
N MET A 279 14.77 -4.28 9.44
CA MET A 279 14.55 -5.58 10.07
C MET A 279 15.74 -6.47 9.74
N THR A 280 16.37 -7.04 10.76
CA THR A 280 17.41 -8.06 10.60
C THR A 280 16.90 -9.41 11.08
N TYR A 281 17.26 -10.47 10.37
CA TYR A 281 16.83 -11.84 10.66
C TYR A 281 18.00 -12.80 10.76
N GLN A 282 17.75 -13.92 11.43
CA GLN A 282 18.71 -14.93 11.82
C GLN A 282 18.04 -16.30 11.66
N LEU A 283 18.68 -17.20 10.93
CA LEU A 283 18.30 -18.62 10.90
C LEU A 283 19.06 -19.36 12.00
N ILE A 284 18.35 -20.13 12.81
CA ILE A 284 18.88 -20.83 13.97
C ILE A 284 18.56 -22.33 13.89
N LEU A 285 19.60 -23.15 13.95
CA LEU A 285 19.54 -24.59 14.14
C LEU A 285 19.27 -24.91 15.61
N LYS A 286 18.25 -25.72 15.89
CA LYS A 286 17.85 -26.16 17.25
C LYS A 286 18.12 -27.66 17.51
N THR A 287 18.45 -28.43 16.48
CA THR A 287 18.95 -29.82 16.62
C THR A 287 20.48 -29.81 16.72
N LYS A 288 21.07 -30.58 17.64
CA LYS A 288 22.52 -30.82 17.64
C LYS A 288 22.93 -31.69 16.44
N THR A 289 23.90 -31.22 15.67
CA THR A 289 24.47 -31.98 14.54
C THR A 289 25.85 -32.52 14.87
N THR A 290 26.19 -33.68 14.29
CA THR A 290 27.53 -34.31 14.40
C THR A 290 28.42 -34.02 13.20
N TYR A 291 27.93 -33.24 12.23
CA TYR A 291 28.63 -32.84 11.01
C TYR A 291 28.18 -31.44 10.58
N PRO A 292 29.04 -30.66 9.89
CA PRO A 292 28.66 -29.34 9.36
C PRO A 292 27.52 -29.43 8.32
N LEU A 293 26.59 -28.48 8.37
CA LEU A 293 25.52 -28.29 7.39
C LEU A 293 25.79 -27.01 6.56
N PRO A 294 26.53 -27.10 5.44
CA PRO A 294 26.73 -25.98 4.51
C PRO A 294 25.40 -25.62 3.83
N LEU A 295 24.79 -24.52 4.26
CA LEU A 295 23.43 -24.15 3.86
C LEU A 295 23.43 -22.84 3.06
N HIS A 296 22.74 -22.84 1.91
CA HIS A 296 22.30 -21.62 1.25
C HIS A 296 20.82 -21.38 1.57
N TYR A 297 20.42 -20.14 1.81
CA TYR A 297 19.02 -19.80 2.11
C TYR A 297 18.65 -18.39 1.67
N LEU A 298 17.36 -18.17 1.41
CA LEU A 298 16.79 -16.86 1.12
C LEU A 298 15.33 -16.76 1.58
N ILE A 299 14.91 -15.53 1.90
CA ILE A 299 13.51 -15.19 2.16
C ILE A 299 12.88 -14.58 0.91
N LEU A 300 11.70 -15.08 0.56
CA LEU A 300 10.81 -14.61 -0.49
C LEU A 300 9.44 -14.24 0.08
N LYS A 301 8.62 -13.57 -0.75
CA LYS A 301 7.19 -13.41 -0.53
C LYS A 301 6.52 -14.78 -0.35
N GLY A 302 5.79 -14.97 0.75
CA GLY A 302 4.97 -16.17 0.98
C GLY A 302 3.65 -16.14 0.18
N PRO A 303 3.03 -17.30 -0.11
CA PRO A 303 1.78 -17.37 -0.88
C PRO A 303 0.59 -16.71 -0.16
N PHE A 304 0.64 -16.63 1.17
CA PHE A 304 -0.37 -16.02 2.03
C PHE A 304 0.05 -14.64 2.58
N GLY A 305 0.94 -13.93 1.89
CA GLY A 305 1.43 -12.61 2.29
C GLY A 305 1.60 -11.67 1.09
N ASP A 306 1.53 -10.36 1.36
CA ASP A 306 1.75 -9.28 0.38
C ASP A 306 3.17 -8.69 0.43
N MET A 307 4.00 -9.14 1.38
CA MET A 307 5.36 -8.65 1.66
C MET A 307 6.21 -8.45 0.40
N LYS A 308 6.77 -7.24 0.27
CA LYS A 308 7.78 -6.91 -0.75
C LYS A 308 9.18 -7.19 -0.20
N VAL A 309 9.96 -8.01 -0.90
CA VAL A 309 11.34 -8.34 -0.54
C VAL A 309 12.16 -8.54 -1.82
N GLN A 310 13.37 -7.98 -1.88
CA GLN A 310 14.33 -8.20 -2.96
C GLN A 310 15.12 -9.49 -2.66
N PRO A 311 15.02 -10.56 -3.46
CA PRO A 311 15.68 -11.83 -3.12
C PRO A 311 17.19 -11.67 -2.90
N ARG A 312 17.71 -12.18 -1.78
CA ARG A 312 19.16 -12.29 -1.54
C ARG A 312 19.48 -13.68 -1.02
N ILE A 313 20.42 -14.34 -1.69
CA ILE A 313 21.00 -15.60 -1.26
C ILE A 313 21.99 -15.31 -0.14
N HIS A 314 21.91 -16.04 0.95
CA HIS A 314 22.89 -16.07 2.02
C HIS A 314 23.44 -17.49 2.16
N ARG A 315 24.71 -17.61 2.55
CA ARG A 315 25.33 -18.89 2.90
C ARG A 315 25.77 -18.87 4.36
N PHE A 316 25.52 -19.96 5.08
CA PHE A 316 26.11 -20.22 6.40
C PHE A 316 26.33 -21.73 6.60
N ASP A 317 27.46 -22.10 7.18
CA ASP A 317 27.85 -23.50 7.39
C ASP A 317 27.67 -23.84 8.88
N PHE A 318 26.47 -24.33 9.24
CA PHE A 318 26.09 -24.57 10.64
C PHE A 318 26.86 -25.76 11.26
N THR A 319 27.31 -25.62 12.51
CA THR A 319 28.08 -26.65 13.25
C THR A 319 27.50 -26.88 14.66
N GLU A 320 28.13 -27.73 15.49
CA GLU A 320 27.76 -27.83 16.91
C GLU A 320 28.22 -26.60 17.71
N GLN A 321 29.29 -25.91 17.28
CA GLN A 321 29.72 -24.64 17.89
C GLN A 321 28.86 -23.46 17.39
N ASP A 322 28.60 -23.44 16.08
CA ASP A 322 27.94 -22.34 15.36
C ASP A 322 26.55 -22.79 14.88
N ASN A 323 25.62 -22.92 15.84
CA ASN A 323 24.24 -23.31 15.56
C ASN A 323 23.34 -22.11 15.15
N GLU A 324 23.85 -20.87 15.21
CA GLU A 324 23.12 -19.68 14.78
C GLU A 324 23.90 -18.91 13.70
N SER A 325 23.22 -18.56 12.61
CA SER A 325 23.78 -17.66 11.59
C SER A 325 23.96 -16.22 12.12
N PRO A 326 24.74 -15.36 11.44
CA PRO A 326 24.75 -13.93 11.75
C PRO A 326 23.37 -13.29 11.50
N TYR A 327 23.09 -12.17 12.18
CA TYR A 327 21.96 -11.31 11.84
C TYR A 327 22.21 -10.62 10.50
N LEU A 328 21.32 -10.86 9.54
CA LEU A 328 21.38 -10.37 8.17
C LEU A 328 20.20 -9.43 7.90
N PRO A 329 20.35 -8.36 7.09
CA PRO A 329 19.23 -7.50 6.75
C PRO A 329 18.18 -8.28 5.96
N LEU A 330 16.92 -8.20 6.37
CA LEU A 330 15.79 -8.58 5.53
C LEU A 330 15.70 -7.52 4.42
N PRO A 331 15.90 -7.88 3.14
CA PRO A 331 16.06 -6.90 2.05
C PRO A 331 14.71 -6.35 1.57
N LEU A 332 14.07 -5.57 2.43
CA LEU A 332 12.86 -4.79 2.13
C LEU A 332 13.23 -3.62 1.19
N PRO A 333 12.33 -3.19 0.29
CA PRO A 333 12.62 -2.10 -0.65
C PRO A 333 12.72 -0.73 0.02
N ASP A 334 12.01 -0.52 1.14
CA ASP A 334 11.90 0.76 1.83
C ASP A 334 11.44 0.61 3.29
N THR A 335 11.52 1.70 4.05
CA THR A 335 11.05 1.81 5.44
C THR A 335 9.51 1.68 5.57
N ALA A 336 8.73 2.00 4.54
CA ALA A 336 7.28 1.89 4.59
C ALA A 336 6.81 0.43 4.53
N GLU A 337 7.56 -0.45 3.85
CA GLU A 337 7.41 -1.90 3.92
C GLU A 337 7.72 -2.42 5.34
N CYS A 338 8.81 -1.97 5.97
CA CYS A 338 9.10 -2.37 7.36
C CYS A 338 7.96 -1.97 8.32
N ASN A 339 7.41 -0.76 8.16
CA ASN A 339 6.24 -0.33 8.90
C ASN A 339 4.98 -1.18 8.58
N ARG A 340 4.77 -1.61 7.32
CA ARG A 340 3.68 -2.54 6.91
C ARG A 340 3.72 -3.85 7.70
N LEU A 341 4.93 -4.40 7.86
CA LEU A 341 5.22 -5.63 8.58
C LEU A 341 5.05 -5.47 10.10
N LEU A 342 5.56 -4.37 10.68
CA LEU A 342 5.36 -4.04 12.10
C LEU A 342 3.88 -3.91 12.49
N ALA A 343 3.10 -3.27 11.62
CA ALA A 343 1.65 -3.10 11.77
C ALA A 343 0.85 -4.40 11.52
N ALA A 344 1.48 -5.53 11.16
CA ALA A 344 0.80 -6.82 11.02
C ALA A 344 0.61 -7.51 12.39
N LYS A 345 -0.30 -8.49 12.43
CA LYS A 345 -0.43 -9.40 13.61
C LYS A 345 0.73 -10.41 13.65
N ALA A 346 1.21 -10.80 12.48
CA ALA A 346 2.35 -11.68 12.24
C ALA A 346 2.86 -11.45 10.81
N ILE A 347 4.09 -11.85 10.50
CA ILE A 347 4.72 -11.67 9.18
C ILE A 347 4.82 -13.02 8.50
N SER A 348 4.19 -13.17 7.33
CA SER A 348 4.15 -14.41 6.54
C SER A 348 5.12 -14.33 5.37
N PHE A 349 6.01 -15.32 5.24
CA PHE A 349 7.08 -15.35 4.23
C PHE A 349 7.40 -16.78 3.79
N ARG A 350 8.12 -16.92 2.67
CA ARG A 350 8.66 -18.21 2.21
C ARG A 350 10.16 -18.24 2.46
N LEU A 351 10.63 -19.19 3.25
CA LEU A 351 12.05 -19.51 3.38
C LEU A 351 12.37 -20.66 2.43
N ILE A 352 13.26 -20.42 1.46
CA ILE A 352 13.88 -21.51 0.68
C ILE A 352 15.24 -21.79 1.29
N MET A 353 15.55 -23.07 1.49
CA MET A 353 16.83 -23.55 1.98
C MET A 353 17.35 -24.64 1.04
N PHE A 354 18.65 -24.62 0.77
CA PHE A 354 19.39 -25.59 -0.02
C PHE A 354 20.55 -26.10 0.83
N LEU A 355 20.59 -27.41 1.09
CA LEU A 355 21.73 -28.04 1.78
C LEU A 355 22.73 -28.48 0.72
N ALA A 356 23.94 -27.91 0.74
CA ALA A 356 24.97 -28.27 -0.21
C ALA A 356 25.46 -29.71 0.05
N SER A 357 25.39 -30.54 -0.99
CA SER A 357 26.14 -31.79 -1.02
C SER A 357 27.65 -31.48 -1.02
N LYS A 358 28.42 -32.36 -0.37
CA LYS A 358 29.86 -32.49 -0.61
C LYS A 358 30.11 -33.53 -1.71
#